data_AF-A0A5C9DVK5-F1
#
_entry.id   AF-A0A5C9DVK5-F1
#
_cell.length_a   1.000
_cell.length_b   1.000
_cell.length_c   1.000
_cell.angle_alpha   90.00
_cell.angle_beta   90.00
_cell.angle_gamma   90.00
#
_symmetry.space_group_name_H-M   'P 1'
#
loop_
_entity.id
_entity.type
_entity.pdbx_description
1 polymer ?
#
loop_
_entity_poly.entity_id
_entity_poly.type
_entity_poly.pdbx_seq_one_letter_code
_entity_poly.pdbx_strand_id
1 'polypeptide(L)'
;MSSLSDWFIVECDDEKILVKIIEPGTPSKTEILWKEIIRVCYKTGCFLESDEIFIFVKHRLESYLIPTEAFGAIDLWGEIIERGLFEAKHAVRAVMAEDNTVTCWPSLNQ
;
A
#
# COMPACT_ATOMS: atom_id res chain seq x y z
N MET A 1 -3.52 8.79 23.06
CA MET A 1 -3.15 9.13 21.67
C MET A 1 -3.79 8.07 20.80
N SER A 2 -4.50 8.46 19.74
CA SER A 2 -5.00 7.50 18.75
C SER A 2 -3.84 6.98 17.92
N SER A 3 -3.75 5.67 17.77
CA SER A 3 -2.81 5.01 16.86
C SER A 3 -3.25 5.22 15.41
N LEU A 4 -2.35 5.03 14.44
CA LEU A 4 -2.67 5.19 13.02
C LEU A 4 -3.80 4.23 12.58
N SER A 5 -3.80 3.00 13.09
CA SER A 5 -4.86 2.01 12.86
C SER A 5 -6.25 2.40 13.36
N ASP A 6 -6.37 3.37 14.26
CA ASP A 6 -7.68 3.80 14.78
C ASP A 6 -8.46 4.67 13.79
N TRP A 7 -7.77 5.29 12.84
CA TRP A 7 -8.36 6.28 11.93
C TRP A 7 -7.94 6.11 10.46
N PHE A 8 -6.92 5.30 10.15
CA PHE A 8 -6.58 4.91 8.78
C PHE A 8 -6.96 3.44 8.57
N ILE A 9 -8.03 3.22 7.80
CA ILE A 9 -8.64 1.90 7.59
C ILE A 9 -8.58 1.54 6.11
N VAL A 10 -8.09 0.35 5.84
CA VAL A 10 -8.03 -0.27 4.52
C VAL A 10 -8.90 -1.52 4.55
N GLU A 11 -9.79 -1.61 3.59
CA GLU A 11 -10.63 -2.79 3.34
C GLU A 11 -10.47 -3.17 1.87
N CYS A 12 -10.56 -4.45 1.55
CA CYS A 12 -10.52 -4.92 0.18
C CYS A 12 -11.59 -5.97 -0.08
N ASP A 13 -12.09 -5.97 -1.31
CA ASP A 13 -12.97 -6.99 -1.87
C ASP A 13 -12.43 -7.46 -3.22
N ASP A 14 -13.20 -8.26 -3.94
CA ASP A 14 -12.79 -8.81 -5.24
C ASP A 14 -12.57 -7.74 -6.33
N GLU A 15 -13.25 -6.60 -6.25
CA GLU A 15 -13.26 -5.56 -7.27
C GLU A 15 -12.34 -4.38 -6.95
N LYS A 16 -12.19 -4.04 -5.65
CA LYS A 16 -11.53 -2.81 -5.23
C LYS A 16 -10.87 -2.89 -3.85
N ILE A 17 -9.99 -1.91 -3.63
CA ILE A 17 -9.48 -1.49 -2.32
C ILE A 17 -10.24 -0.23 -1.91
N LEU A 18 -10.69 -0.22 -0.67
CA LEU A 18 -11.34 0.91 -0.03
C LEU A 18 -10.44 1.48 1.07
N VAL A 19 -10.02 2.73 0.90
CA VAL A 19 -9.23 3.48 1.87
C VAL A 19 -10.13 4.50 2.56
N LYS A 20 -10.19 4.45 3.90
CA LYS A 20 -10.96 5.38 4.75
C LYS A 20 -10.01 6.05 5.72
N ILE A 21 -10.03 7.37 5.72
CA ILE A 21 -9.38 8.20 6.73
C ILE A 21 -10.50 8.82 7.55
N ILE A 22 -10.56 8.50 8.85
CA ILE A 22 -11.62 8.90 9.79
C ILE A 22 -11.08 9.93 10.79
N GLU A 23 -10.03 10.64 10.40
CA GLU A 23 -9.46 11.71 11.23
C GLU A 23 -10.49 12.82 11.47
N PRO A 24 -10.67 13.30 12.71
CA PRO A 24 -11.60 14.37 13.02
C PRO A 24 -11.31 15.64 12.21
N GLY A 25 -12.26 16.06 11.37
CA GLY A 25 -12.22 17.31 10.61
C GLY A 25 -11.95 17.14 9.11
N THR A 26 -11.23 16.09 8.71
CA THR A 26 -10.91 15.81 7.31
C THR A 26 -11.16 14.34 6.94
N PRO A 27 -12.36 13.79 7.21
CA PRO A 27 -12.65 12.43 6.81
C PRO A 27 -12.59 12.33 5.28
N SER A 28 -11.94 11.30 4.80
CA SER A 28 -11.87 11.03 3.37
C SER A 28 -12.07 9.55 3.08
N LYS A 29 -12.60 9.28 1.90
CA LYS A 29 -12.86 7.93 1.42
C LYS A 29 -12.38 7.87 -0.02
N THR A 30 -11.60 6.86 -0.37
CA THR A 30 -11.14 6.65 -1.74
C THR A 30 -11.21 5.19 -2.12
N GLU A 31 -11.62 4.93 -3.36
CA GLU A 31 -11.71 3.59 -3.92
C GLU A 31 -10.65 3.44 -5.02
N ILE A 32 -9.93 2.31 -4.98
CA ILE A 32 -8.90 1.95 -5.94
C ILE A 32 -9.31 0.63 -6.57
N LEU A 33 -9.63 0.64 -7.86
CA LEU A 33 -10.02 -0.58 -8.56
C LEU A 33 -8.77 -1.43 -8.84
N TRP A 34 -8.81 -2.72 -8.52
CA TRP A 34 -7.67 -3.63 -8.74
C TRP A 34 -7.17 -3.61 -10.19
N LYS A 35 -8.09 -3.61 -11.15
CA LYS A 35 -7.81 -3.62 -12.60
C LYS A 35 -7.10 -2.37 -13.12
N GLU A 36 -7.12 -1.29 -12.35
CA GLU A 36 -6.50 -0.01 -12.72
C GLU A 36 -5.07 0.12 -12.19
N ILE A 37 -4.65 -0.77 -11.27
CA ILE A 37 -3.30 -0.78 -10.71
C ILE A 37 -2.31 -1.20 -11.81
N ILE A 38 -1.27 -0.40 -11.98
CA ILE A 38 -0.20 -0.63 -12.96
C ILE A 38 1.14 -0.92 -12.31
N ARG A 39 1.31 -0.50 -11.06
CA ARG A 39 2.55 -0.63 -10.33
C ARG A 39 2.29 -0.52 -8.85
N VAL A 40 3.02 -1.33 -8.08
CA VAL A 40 3.04 -1.25 -6.62
C VAL A 40 4.48 -1.12 -6.17
N CYS A 41 4.73 -0.28 -5.17
CA CYS A 41 6.03 -0.21 -4.50
C CYS A 41 5.86 -0.43 -3.00
N TYR A 42 6.84 -1.08 -2.40
CA TYR A 42 7.00 -1.22 -0.96
C TYR A 42 8.24 -0.42 -0.55
N LYS A 43 8.09 0.45 0.43
CA LYS A 43 9.20 1.19 1.04
C LYS A 43 9.35 0.71 2.48
N THR A 44 10.55 0.28 2.84
CA THR A 44 10.90 0.05 4.24
C THR A 44 10.99 1.40 4.95
N GLY A 45 10.36 1.49 6.11
CA GLY A 45 10.46 2.62 7.01
C GLY A 45 11.82 2.65 7.71
N CYS A 46 11.88 3.40 8.81
CA CYS A 46 13.04 3.44 9.70
C CYS A 46 12.54 3.52 11.14
N PHE A 47 13.44 3.68 12.12
CA PHE A 47 13.12 3.59 13.56
C PHE A 47 11.87 4.37 14.05
N LEU A 48 11.44 5.43 13.35
CA LEU A 48 10.27 6.24 13.68
C LEU A 48 9.22 6.31 12.55
N GLU A 49 9.41 5.58 11.45
CA GLU A 49 8.55 5.62 10.28
C GLU A 49 8.06 4.21 9.95
N SER A 50 6.76 4.08 9.69
CA SER A 50 6.19 2.83 9.20
C SER A 50 6.71 2.49 7.80
N ASP A 51 6.68 1.21 7.45
CA ASP A 51 6.78 0.82 6.05
C ASP A 51 5.56 1.36 5.27
N GLU A 52 5.74 1.56 3.96
CA GLU A 52 4.73 2.20 3.11
C GLU A 52 4.48 1.40 1.84
N ILE A 53 3.20 1.24 1.49
CA ILE A 53 2.74 0.66 0.24
C ILE A 53 2.28 1.80 -0.67
N PHE A 54 2.92 1.92 -1.83
CA PHE A 54 2.56 2.87 -2.88
C PHE A 54 1.83 2.16 -4.00
N ILE A 55 0.62 2.60 -4.34
CA ILE A 55 -0.21 2.02 -5.40
C ILE A 55 -0.38 3.05 -6.51
N PHE A 56 0.10 2.73 -7.71
CA PHE A 56 -0.02 3.56 -8.90
C PHE A 56 -1.12 3.01 -9.81
N VAL A 57 -1.96 3.91 -10.33
CA VAL A 57 -3.08 3.56 -11.23
C VAL A 57 -2.99 4.32 -12.55
N LYS A 58 -3.57 3.75 -13.63
CA LYS A 58 -3.47 4.28 -15.01
C LYS A 58 -3.81 5.76 -15.18
N HIS A 59 -4.83 6.22 -14.47
CA HIS A 59 -5.45 7.52 -14.69
C HIS A 59 -5.04 8.58 -13.66
N ARG A 60 -4.01 8.30 -12.84
CA ARG A 60 -3.51 9.21 -11.80
C ARG A 60 -1.99 9.29 -11.87
N LEU A 61 -1.45 10.52 -11.82
CA LEU A 61 -0.01 10.75 -11.80
C LEU A 61 0.63 10.41 -10.44
N GLU A 62 -0.09 10.70 -9.36
CA GLU A 62 0.34 10.41 -7.99
C GLU A 62 -0.07 8.99 -7.58
N SER A 63 0.73 8.35 -6.74
CA SER A 63 0.37 7.11 -6.07
C SER A 63 -0.57 7.34 -4.89
N TYR A 64 -1.36 6.33 -4.55
CA TYR A 64 -1.91 6.19 -3.22
C TYR A 64 -0.83 5.68 -2.28
N LEU A 65 -0.74 6.26 -1.08
CA LEU A 65 0.19 5.85 -0.03
C LEU A 65 -0.61 5.23 1.10
N ILE A 66 -0.23 4.01 1.49
CA ILE A 66 -0.85 3.25 2.57
C ILE A 66 0.25 2.83 3.55
N PRO A 67 0.29 3.37 4.78
CA PRO A 67 1.21 2.92 5.81
C PRO A 67 0.88 1.48 6.23
N THR A 68 1.88 0.64 6.47
CA THR A 68 1.66 -0.76 6.90
C THR A 68 1.08 -0.88 8.31
N GLU A 69 1.17 0.18 9.11
CA GLU A 69 0.49 0.31 10.41
C GLU A 69 -1.01 0.60 10.28
N ALA A 70 -1.53 0.90 9.09
CA ALA A 70 -2.96 1.10 8.90
C ALA A 70 -3.73 -0.19 9.15
N PHE A 71 -4.96 -0.06 9.65
CA PHE A 71 -5.82 -1.22 9.84
C PHE A 71 -6.10 -1.87 8.48
N GLY A 72 -5.87 -3.18 8.37
CA GLY A 72 -6.05 -3.94 7.12
C GLY A 72 -4.93 -3.81 6.10
N ALA A 73 -3.84 -3.07 6.38
CA ALA A 73 -2.73 -2.91 5.43
C ALA A 73 -1.93 -4.22 5.19
N ILE A 74 -1.80 -5.07 6.21
CA ILE A 74 -1.16 -6.39 6.06
C ILE A 74 -1.98 -7.31 5.17
N ASP A 75 -3.32 -7.32 5.33
CA ASP A 75 -4.22 -8.10 4.48
C ASP A 75 -4.18 -7.60 3.04
N LEU A 76 -4.18 -6.26 2.85
CA LEU A 76 -3.98 -5.64 1.55
C LEU A 76 -2.67 -6.11 0.88
N TRP A 77 -1.57 -6.17 1.64
CA TRP A 77 -0.29 -6.63 1.09
C TRP A 77 -0.35 -8.09 0.62
N GLY A 78 -1.04 -8.95 1.37
CA GLY A 78 -1.35 -10.32 0.96
C GLY A 78 -2.11 -10.37 -0.36
N GLU A 79 -3.21 -9.62 -0.47
CA GLU A 79 -4.03 -9.54 -1.69
C GLU A 79 -3.24 -9.05 -2.91
N ILE A 80 -2.37 -8.06 -2.74
CA ILE A 80 -1.48 -7.56 -3.80
C ILE A 80 -0.59 -8.69 -4.35
N ILE A 81 -0.03 -9.52 -3.46
CA ILE A 81 0.84 -10.63 -3.83
C ILE A 81 0.03 -11.75 -4.50
N GLU A 82 -1.11 -12.13 -3.92
CA GLU A 82 -1.98 -13.19 -4.45
C GLU A 82 -2.53 -12.86 -5.84
N ARG A 83 -2.83 -11.59 -6.10
CA ARG A 83 -3.28 -11.11 -7.41
C ARG A 83 -2.14 -10.94 -8.43
N GLY A 84 -0.90 -11.21 -8.03
CA GLY A 84 0.28 -11.08 -8.90
C GLY A 84 0.66 -9.64 -9.23
N LEU A 85 0.15 -8.66 -8.47
CA LEU A 85 0.48 -7.23 -8.64
C LEU A 85 1.85 -6.89 -8.03
N PHE A 86 2.38 -7.78 -7.19
CA PHE A 86 3.77 -7.78 -6.76
C PHE A 86 4.29 -9.22 -6.71
N GLU A 87 5.44 -9.51 -7.33
CA GLU A 87 5.93 -10.89 -7.36
C GLU A 87 6.31 -11.37 -5.94
N ALA A 88 5.75 -12.51 -5.50
CA ALA A 88 5.93 -13.03 -4.16
C ALA A 88 7.40 -13.17 -3.71
N LYS A 89 8.30 -13.60 -4.61
CA LYS A 89 9.74 -13.70 -4.30
C LYS A 89 10.39 -12.34 -4.09
N HIS A 90 9.92 -11.31 -4.80
CA HIS A 90 10.38 -9.93 -4.63
C HIS A 90 9.76 -9.29 -3.39
N ALA A 91 8.55 -9.67 -3.00
CA ALA A 91 7.88 -9.14 -1.81
C ALA A 91 8.68 -9.44 -0.53
N VAL A 92 9.17 -10.68 -0.37
CA VAL A 92 10.03 -11.03 0.78
C VAL A 92 11.30 -10.18 0.82
N ARG A 93 11.93 -9.97 -0.35
CA ARG A 93 13.14 -9.13 -0.45
C ARG A 93 12.84 -7.67 -0.16
N ALA A 94 11.68 -7.17 -0.57
CA ALA A 94 11.26 -5.80 -0.34
C ALA A 94 11.10 -5.50 1.16
N VAL A 95 10.46 -6.40 1.90
CA VAL A 95 10.27 -6.26 3.36
C VAL A 95 11.59 -6.40 4.12
N MET A 96 12.55 -7.16 3.60
CA MET A 96 13.88 -7.35 4.21
C MET A 96 14.93 -6.35 3.73
N ALA A 97 14.55 -5.35 2.94
CA ALA A 97 15.49 -4.37 2.41
C ALA A 97 16.03 -3.45 3.53
N GLU A 98 17.12 -2.76 3.26
CA GLU A 98 17.66 -1.74 4.17
C GLU A 98 16.63 -0.62 4.38
N ASP A 99 16.64 0.03 5.54
CA ASP A 99 15.77 1.17 5.86
C ASP A 99 15.72 2.20 4.72
N ASN A 100 14.53 2.74 4.46
CA ASN A 100 14.25 3.69 3.37
C ASN A 100 14.51 3.16 1.94
N THR A 101 14.58 1.84 1.75
CA THR A 101 14.68 1.24 0.40
C THR A 101 13.30 1.11 -0.22
N VAL A 102 13.17 1.59 -1.46
CA VAL A 102 11.95 1.43 -2.26
C VAL A 102 12.13 0.31 -3.26
N THR A 103 11.27 -0.71 -3.18
CA THR A 103 11.21 -1.81 -4.14
C THR A 103 9.88 -1.76 -4.88
N CYS A 104 9.92 -1.72 -6.21
CA CYS A 104 8.72 -1.61 -7.04
C CYS A 104 8.54 -2.81 -7.98
N TRP A 105 7.29 -3.14 -8.25
CA TRP A 105 6.89 -4.11 -9.25
C TRP A 105 5.78 -3.57 -10.18
N PRO A 106 5.91 -3.70 -11.51
CA PRO A 106 7.14 -4.09 -12.21
C PRO A 106 8.28 -3.08 -11.97
N SER A 107 9.52 -3.54 -12.11
CA SER A 107 10.70 -2.67 -12.08
C SER A 107 10.75 -1.81 -13.35
N LEU A 108 11.36 -0.62 -13.28
CA LEU A 108 11.50 0.27 -14.45
C LEU A 108 12.48 -0.27 -15.51
N ASN A 109 13.33 -1.22 -15.13
CA ASN A 109 14.39 -1.77 -15.96
C ASN A 109 14.04 -3.20 -16.43
N GLN A 110 12.87 -3.37 -17.07
CA GLN A 110 12.55 -4.62 -17.78
C GLN A 110 13.21 -4.64 -19.16
#